data_AF-A0A7S1BKZ8-F1
#
_entry.id   AF-A0A7S1BKZ8-F1
#
_cell.length_a   1.000
_cell.length_b   1.000
_cell.length_c   1.000
_cell.angle_alpha   90.00
_cell.angle_beta   90.00
_cell.angle_gamma   90.00
#
_symmetry.space_group_name_H-M   'P 1'
#
loop_
_entity.id
_entity.type
_entity.pdbx_description
1 polymer ?
#
loop_
_entity_poly.entity_id
_entity_poly.type
_entity_poly.pdbx_seq_one_letter_code
_entity_poly.pdbx_strand_id
1 'polypeptide(L)'
;NVLIDGPVENWMTSVEKEMKESLWKITKGAIFQYANEERLDWITGDTLGMNTICGSQVWWTWEVEDAFRSLSKGNKGAMKNLLSNLTNQLSDMVEIIRTPLKDSVRKKVNTLLIIDVHGRDIVS
;
A
#
# COMPACT_ATOMS: atom_id res chain seq x y z
N ASN A 1 -1.49 -16.25 19.88
CA ASN A 1 -2.60 -17.07 20.41
C ASN A 1 -2.99 -16.54 21.76
N VAL A 2 -4.21 -16.02 21.88
CA VAL A 2 -4.77 -15.51 23.15
C VAL A 2 -5.57 -16.62 23.81
N LEU A 3 -5.35 -16.88 25.09
CA LEU A 3 -6.16 -17.81 25.86
C LEU A 3 -7.44 -17.10 26.32
N ILE A 4 -8.60 -17.72 26.06
CA ILE A 4 -9.90 -17.24 26.51
C ILE A 4 -10.18 -17.93 27.85
N ASP A 5 -9.64 -17.37 28.92
CA ASP A 5 -9.79 -17.90 30.28
C ASP A 5 -9.90 -16.77 31.30
N GLY A 6 -10.63 -17.01 32.38
CA GLY A 6 -10.90 -16.04 33.43
C GLY A 6 -11.84 -14.88 33.02
N PRO A 7 -11.79 -13.75 33.76
CA PRO A 7 -12.68 -12.60 33.53
C PRO A 7 -12.63 -12.05 32.10
N VAL A 8 -13.79 -11.66 31.57
CA VAL A 8 -13.95 -11.18 30.19
C VAL A 8 -13.05 -10.00 29.87
N GLU A 9 -12.91 -9.07 30.80
CA GLU A 9 -12.10 -7.87 30.66
C GLU A 9 -10.62 -8.22 30.42
N ASN A 10 -10.13 -9.30 31.03
CA ASN A 10 -8.73 -9.69 30.95
C ASN A 10 -8.40 -10.33 29.59
N TRP A 11 -9.18 -11.32 29.15
CA TRP A 11 -8.91 -11.95 27.86
C TRP A 11 -9.27 -11.02 26.70
N MET A 12 -10.28 -10.16 26.83
CA MET A 12 -10.61 -9.17 25.79
C MET A 12 -9.51 -8.12 25.62
N THR A 13 -8.95 -7.62 26.73
CA THR A 13 -7.77 -6.72 26.69
C THR A 13 -6.57 -7.41 26.03
N SER A 14 -6.38 -8.70 26.32
CA SER A 14 -5.31 -9.50 25.71
C SER A 14 -5.53 -9.69 24.20
N VAL A 15 -6.76 -9.92 23.76
CA VAL A 15 -7.13 -9.98 22.34
C VAL A 15 -6.82 -8.66 21.64
N GLU A 16 -7.21 -7.52 22.22
CA GLU A 16 -6.93 -6.21 21.64
C GLU A 16 -5.43 -5.96 21.49
N LYS A 17 -4.65 -6.31 22.52
CA LYS A 17 -3.18 -6.19 22.48
C LYS A 17 -2.59 -7.04 21.35
N GLU A 18 -2.94 -8.32 21.29
CA GLU A 18 -2.43 -9.23 20.25
C GLU A 18 -2.86 -8.80 18.84
N MET A 19 -4.07 -8.23 18.68
CA MET A 19 -4.53 -7.67 17.42
C MET A 19 -3.62 -6.52 16.97
N LYS A 20 -3.30 -5.56 17.87
CA LYS A 20 -2.40 -4.44 17.56
C LYS A 20 -0.99 -4.93 17.19
N GLU A 21 -0.43 -5.85 17.97
CA GLU A 21 0.91 -6.38 17.73
C GLU A 21 0.99 -7.17 16.42
N SER A 22 -0.02 -8.00 16.14
CA SER A 22 -0.10 -8.77 14.90
C SER A 22 -0.25 -7.86 13.69
N LEU A 23 -1.18 -6.89 13.74
CA LEU A 23 -1.37 -5.93 12.65
C LEU A 23 -0.09 -5.12 12.39
N TRP A 24 0.63 -4.69 13.43
CA TRP A 24 1.90 -3.98 13.26
C TRP A 24 2.94 -4.83 12.51
N LYS A 25 3.08 -6.11 12.87
CA LYS A 25 4.00 -7.05 12.20
C LYS A 25 3.61 -7.25 10.73
N ILE A 26 2.32 -7.50 10.47
CA ILE A 26 1.80 -7.72 9.11
C ILE A 26 1.96 -6.45 8.26
N THR A 27 1.70 -5.26 8.81
CA THR A 27 1.88 -3.99 8.10
C THR A 27 3.34 -3.74 7.76
N LYS A 28 4.26 -3.97 8.70
CA LYS A 28 5.70 -3.88 8.42
C LYS A 28 6.14 -4.84 7.32
N GLY A 29 5.68 -6.09 7.38
CA GLY A 29 5.96 -7.09 6.35
C GLY A 29 5.44 -6.66 4.97
N ALA A 30 4.19 -6.18 4.91
CA ALA A 30 3.57 -5.71 3.68
C ALA A 30 4.34 -4.52 3.05
N ILE A 31 4.75 -3.54 3.86
CA ILE A 31 5.56 -2.39 3.40
C ILE A 31 6.90 -2.87 2.84
N PHE A 32 7.55 -3.82 3.51
CA PHE A 32 8.81 -4.38 3.06
C PHE A 32 8.66 -5.15 1.73
N GLN A 33 7.61 -5.96 1.59
CA GLN A 33 7.38 -6.78 0.39
C GLN A 33 7.13 -5.95 -0.87
N TYR A 34 6.51 -4.76 -0.76
CA TYR A 34 6.28 -3.87 -1.90
C TYR A 34 7.53 -3.64 -2.76
N ALA A 35 8.70 -3.49 -2.14
CA ALA A 35 9.95 -3.25 -2.86
C ALA A 35 10.60 -4.51 -3.45
N ASN A 36 10.11 -5.70 -3.09
CA ASN A 36 10.70 -6.98 -3.43
C ASN A 36 9.85 -7.79 -4.44
N GLU A 37 8.70 -7.25 -4.83
CA GLU A 37 7.71 -7.91 -5.69
C GLU A 37 7.22 -6.93 -6.77
N GLU A 38 6.64 -7.46 -7.84
CA GLU A 38 5.96 -6.64 -8.84
C GLU A 38 4.69 -6.03 -8.20
N ARG A 39 4.38 -4.76 -8.52
CA ARG A 39 3.37 -4.00 -7.78
C ARG A 39 1.98 -4.62 -7.93
N LEU A 40 1.60 -5.07 -9.12
CA LEU A 40 0.29 -5.71 -9.32
C LEU A 40 0.22 -7.06 -8.60
N ASP A 41 1.28 -7.86 -8.62
CA ASP A 41 1.35 -9.10 -7.83
C ASP A 41 1.20 -8.81 -6.33
N TRP A 42 1.88 -7.80 -5.79
CA TRP A 42 1.74 -7.38 -4.39
C TRP A 42 0.32 -6.91 -4.03
N ILE A 43 -0.37 -6.23 -4.96
CA ILE A 43 -1.76 -5.78 -4.81
C ILE A 43 -2.74 -6.95 -4.95
N THR A 44 -2.51 -7.91 -5.84
CA THR A 44 -3.49 -8.96 -6.14
C THR A 44 -3.28 -10.24 -5.33
N GLY A 45 -2.08 -10.41 -4.77
CA GLY A 45 -1.69 -11.52 -3.90
C GLY A 45 -2.19 -11.39 -2.45
N ASP A 46 -1.38 -11.91 -1.52
CA ASP A 46 -1.81 -12.17 -0.14
C ASP A 46 -1.79 -10.96 0.79
N THR A 47 -1.32 -9.80 0.32
CA THR A 47 -1.29 -8.58 1.15
C THR A 47 -2.71 -8.13 1.52
N LEU A 48 -2.95 -7.85 2.80
CA LEU A 48 -4.25 -7.34 3.24
C LEU A 48 -4.59 -5.99 2.59
N GLY A 49 -5.86 -5.76 2.28
CA GLY A 49 -6.31 -4.54 1.58
C GLY A 49 -5.92 -3.24 2.29
N MET A 50 -6.18 -3.14 3.60
CA MET A 50 -5.79 -1.96 4.40
C MET A 50 -4.28 -1.76 4.45
N ASN A 51 -3.52 -2.86 4.51
CA ASN A 51 -2.06 -2.80 4.53
C ASN A 51 -1.50 -2.39 3.17
N THR A 52 -2.18 -2.74 2.08
CA THR A 52 -1.83 -2.30 0.73
C THR A 52 -2.04 -0.80 0.56
N ILE A 53 -3.13 -0.27 1.09
CA ILE A 53 -3.39 1.18 1.10
C ILE A 53 -2.30 1.89 1.91
N CYS A 54 -2.04 1.44 3.14
CA CYS A 54 -1.02 2.03 4.00
C CYS A 54 0.37 1.95 3.36
N GLY A 55 0.74 0.79 2.81
CA GLY A 55 2.02 0.59 2.13
C GLY A 55 2.19 1.47 0.90
N SER A 56 1.16 1.59 0.05
CA SER A 56 1.20 2.47 -1.12
C SER A 56 1.44 3.93 -0.72
N GLN A 57 0.80 4.41 0.35
CA GLN A 57 1.01 5.79 0.83
C GLN A 57 2.42 6.02 1.38
N VAL A 58 2.98 5.03 2.09
CA VAL A 58 4.37 5.08 2.57
C VAL A 58 5.34 5.17 1.40
N TRP A 59 5.17 4.30 0.40
CA TRP A 59 6.05 4.27 -0.78
C TRP A 59 5.90 5.50 -1.65
N TRP A 60 4.67 5.96 -1.91
CA TRP A 60 4.43 7.19 -2.65
C TRP A 60 5.11 8.39 -1.97
N THR A 61 4.99 8.50 -0.64
CA THR A 61 5.65 9.58 0.11
C THR A 61 7.17 9.52 -0.05
N TRP A 62 7.75 8.32 0.07
CA TRP A 62 9.18 8.12 -0.12
C TRP A 62 9.64 8.44 -1.55
N GLU A 63 8.90 8.02 -2.58
CA GLU A 63 9.19 8.28 -3.99
C GLU A 63 9.15 9.79 -4.31
N VAL A 64 8.16 10.51 -3.77
CA VAL A 64 8.06 11.98 -3.90
C VAL A 64 9.24 12.68 -3.22
N GLU A 65 9.55 12.32 -1.98
CA GLU A 65 10.72 12.85 -1.29
C GLU A 65 12.01 12.57 -2.06
N ASP A 66 12.15 11.37 -2.63
CA ASP A 66 13.33 11.00 -3.39
C ASP A 66 13.46 11.82 -4.69
N ALA A 67 12.34 12.06 -5.38
CA ALA A 67 12.31 12.96 -6.53
C ALA A 67 12.76 14.39 -6.14
N PHE A 68 12.33 14.91 -4.99
CA PHE A 68 12.82 16.20 -4.48
C PHE A 68 14.31 16.17 -4.12
N ARG A 69 14.81 15.10 -3.49
CA ARG A 69 16.25 14.92 -3.22
C ARG A 69 17.07 14.83 -4.50
N SER A 70 16.53 14.20 -5.55
CA SER A 70 17.17 14.11 -6.86
C SER A 70 17.18 15.46 -7.57
N LEU A 71 16.09 16.21 -7.49
CA LEU A 71 15.97 17.57 -8.01
C LEU A 71 16.98 18.52 -7.38
N SER A 72 17.14 18.48 -6.06
CA SER A 72 18.11 19.33 -5.34
C SER A 72 19.57 19.02 -5.71
N LYS A 73 19.84 17.80 -6.17
CA LYS A 73 21.15 17.37 -6.71
C LYS A 73 21.33 17.75 -8.19
N GLY A 74 20.37 18.43 -8.82
CA GLY A 74 20.47 18.97 -10.17
C GLY A 74 19.70 18.19 -11.24
N ASN A 75 19.02 17.09 -10.90
CA ASN A 75 18.18 16.37 -11.84
C ASN A 75 16.83 17.09 -12.05
N LYS A 76 16.81 18.05 -12.97
CA LYS A 76 15.60 18.84 -13.31
C LYS A 76 14.43 17.99 -13.83
N GLY A 77 14.69 16.77 -14.29
CA GLY A 77 13.67 15.85 -14.78
C GLY A 77 13.02 14.96 -13.72
N ALA A 78 13.51 14.98 -12.46
CA ALA A 78 13.13 14.00 -11.44
C ALA A 78 11.60 13.93 -11.20
N MET A 79 10.95 15.08 -10.98
CA MET A 79 9.51 15.15 -10.76
C MET A 79 8.70 14.71 -11.98
N LYS A 80 9.15 15.06 -13.19
CA LYS A 80 8.49 14.63 -14.44
C LYS A 80 8.59 13.12 -14.64
N ASN A 81 9.73 12.52 -14.30
CA ASN A 81 9.91 11.07 -14.38
C ASN A 81 9.03 10.36 -13.36
N LEU A 82 8.94 10.88 -12.13
CA LEU A 82 8.02 10.35 -11.13
C LEU A 82 6.56 10.41 -11.62
N LEU A 83 6.11 11.55 -12.15
CA LEU A 83 4.76 11.69 -12.71
C LEU A 83 4.48 10.66 -13.81
N SER A 84 5.46 10.40 -14.70
CA SER A 84 5.35 9.36 -15.72
C SER A 84 5.19 7.97 -15.11
N ASN A 85 5.96 7.65 -14.06
CA ASN A 85 5.86 6.36 -13.38
C ASN A 85 4.50 6.18 -12.70
N LEU A 86 4.02 7.19 -11.97
CA LEU A 86 2.69 7.15 -11.33
C LEU A 86 1.57 7.00 -12.36
N THR A 87 1.71 7.65 -13.52
CA THR A 87 0.75 7.52 -14.63
C THR A 87 0.76 6.10 -15.22
N ASN A 88 1.92 5.47 -15.35
CA ASN A 88 2.02 4.09 -15.82
C ASN A 88 1.40 3.12 -14.81
N GLN A 89 1.70 3.26 -13.51
CA GLN A 89 1.08 2.45 -12.46
C GLN A 89 -0.46 2.55 -12.46
N LEU A 90 -1.00 3.73 -12.74
CA LEU A 90 -2.45 3.91 -12.91
C LEU A 90 -2.98 3.20 -14.15
N SER A 91 -2.25 3.22 -15.27
CA SER A 91 -2.62 2.47 -16.48
C SER A 91 -2.70 0.98 -16.20
N ASP A 92 -1.69 0.42 -15.53
CA ASP A 92 -1.63 -0.99 -15.14
C ASP A 92 -2.83 -1.38 -14.25
N MET A 93 -3.19 -0.51 -13.30
CA MET A 93 -4.36 -0.67 -12.43
C MET A 93 -5.70 -0.64 -13.20
N VAL A 94 -5.79 0.18 -14.25
CA VAL A 94 -6.97 0.24 -15.13
C VAL A 94 -7.07 -0.99 -16.03
N GLU A 95 -5.94 -1.58 -16.42
CA GLU A 95 -5.92 -2.82 -17.20
C GLU A 95 -6.35 -4.01 -16.34
N ILE A 96 -5.77 -4.18 -15.15
CA ILE A 96 -6.08 -5.32 -14.28
C ILE A 96 -7.55 -5.35 -13.87
N ILE A 97 -8.20 -4.20 -13.63
CA ILE A 97 -9.60 -4.18 -13.22
C ILE A 97 -10.56 -4.65 -14.33
N ARG A 98 -10.15 -4.56 -15.60
CA ARG A 98 -10.92 -5.06 -16.74
C ARG A 98 -10.87 -6.59 -16.87
N THR A 99 -9.96 -7.24 -16.14
CA THR A 99 -9.85 -8.70 -16.12
C THR A 99 -10.80 -9.33 -15.08
N PRO A 100 -11.06 -10.65 -15.17
CA PRO A 100 -11.76 -11.38 -14.11
C PRO A 100 -10.93 -11.40 -12.81
N LEU A 101 -11.50 -10.84 -11.74
CA LEU A 101 -10.90 -10.79 -10.40
C LEU A 101 -11.89 -11.30 -9.37
N LYS A 102 -11.38 -11.93 -8.30
CA LYS A 102 -12.18 -12.22 -7.10
C LYS A 102 -12.74 -10.93 -6.52
N ASP A 103 -13.94 -10.96 -5.96
CA ASP A 103 -14.62 -9.77 -5.44
C ASP A 103 -13.80 -9.00 -4.39
N SER A 104 -13.07 -9.71 -3.53
CA SER A 104 -12.19 -9.11 -2.53
C SER A 104 -11.03 -8.34 -3.17
N VAL A 105 -10.39 -8.93 -4.18
CA VAL A 105 -9.28 -8.31 -4.92
C VAL A 105 -9.80 -7.12 -5.74
N ARG A 106 -10.96 -7.25 -6.39
CA ARG A 106 -11.58 -6.14 -7.12
C ARG A 106 -11.86 -4.93 -6.22
N LYS A 107 -12.38 -5.15 -5.00
CA LYS A 107 -12.57 -4.07 -4.01
C LYS A 107 -11.24 -3.43 -3.63
N LYS A 108 -10.21 -4.23 -3.37
CA LYS A 108 -8.86 -3.76 -3.04
C LYS A 108 -8.27 -2.87 -4.16
N VAL A 109 -8.31 -3.34 -5.41
CA VAL A 109 -7.82 -2.58 -6.58
C VAL A 109 -8.61 -1.29 -6.77
N ASN A 110 -9.94 -1.33 -6.69
CA ASN A 110 -10.80 -0.12 -6.81
C ASN A 110 -10.45 0.95 -5.78
N THR A 111 -10.32 0.56 -4.51
CA THR A 111 -9.98 1.51 -3.45
C THR A 111 -8.60 2.12 -3.67
N LEU A 112 -7.62 1.29 -4.06
CA LEU A 112 -6.26 1.78 -4.28
C LEU A 112 -6.18 2.69 -5.51
N LEU A 113 -6.92 2.39 -6.58
CA LEU A 113 -6.97 3.22 -7.80
C LEU A 113 -7.43 4.65 -7.49
N ILE A 114 -8.43 4.83 -6.62
CA ILE A 114 -8.88 6.17 -6.20
C ILE A 114 -7.74 6.92 -5.50
N ILE A 115 -7.01 6.25 -4.60
CA ILE A 115 -5.90 6.84 -3.85
C ILE A 115 -4.74 7.19 -4.79
N ASP A 116 -4.39 6.29 -5.72
CA ASP A 116 -3.31 6.49 -6.68
C ASP A 116 -3.61 7.66 -7.63
N VAL A 117 -4.88 7.85 -8.04
CA VAL A 117 -5.29 9.03 -8.84
C VAL A 117 -5.00 10.31 -8.07
N HIS A 118 -5.42 10.39 -6.80
CA HIS A 118 -5.13 11.54 -5.95
C HIS A 118 -3.62 11.76 -5.77
N GLY A 119 -2.85 10.69 -5.52
CA GLY A 119 -1.40 10.77 -5.36
C GLY A 119 -0.70 11.28 -6.62
N ARG A 120 -1.12 10.84 -7.81
CA ARG A 120 -0.61 11.33 -9.10
C ARG A 120 -0.98 12.79 -9.32
N ASP A 121 -2.22 13.17 -9.05
CA ASP A 121 -2.72 14.54 -9.25
C ASP A 121 -2.06 15.57 -8.31
N ILE A 122 -1.53 15.14 -7.15
CA ILE A 122 -0.71 15.99 -6.27
C ILE A 122 0.67 16.28 -6.89
N VAL A 123 1.22 15.33 -7.66
CA VAL A 123 2.56 15.42 -8.27
C VAL A 123 2.53 16.16 -9.61
N SER A 124 1.39 16.17 -10.31
CA SER A 124 1.21 16.81 -11.62
C SER A 124 1.33 18.34 -11.56
#